data_AF-A0A812KS73-F1
#
_entry.id   AF-A0A812KS73-F1
#
_cell.length_a   1.000
_cell.length_b   1.000
_cell.length_c   1.000
_cell.angle_alpha   90.00
_cell.angle_beta   90.00
_cell.angle_gamma   90.00
#
_symmetry.space_group_name_H-M   'P 1'
#
loop_
_entity.id
_entity.type
_entity.pdbx_description
1 polymer ?
#
loop_
_entity_poly.entity_id
_entity_poly.type
_entity_poly.pdbx_seq_one_letter_code
_entity_poly.pdbx_strand_id
1 'polypeptide(L)'
;MDEVGVFEHCIGAGRLEGWFCTSSYDNEKKGWGHLESDSFEGHLFFHLQRSPSLRGVRYFRKDAVAFEVVEFNGRCEAVKLLLPSRNEEQNEEAWKPEPREVLGQTVEGRLSCSWQLVKAQNWGFVVSEYFKGTVFWHVVDNPEMVDLEFSQDDVVEFELYINTTRGDQVRARKMKFLRTAVKDPAAEKAEESSQRRMEKKQRWLVNWRKGPPPDWICKGCSYPNFGRNKTCKVCGHPRPPREEWPPEEQEEQQEVSPALPTFSPVAPGCQAHRDAGSFPLTGPCLHGLQDLQAARLPLQSEPASTTSGTAPEAFLPFALGVLLKRRSLILQGAVSASLPRAAEAPPPACFAEFNRILGGEAWAEGELLAKAPRLPLLSSELSQLFFQVKAYLDGAAKSLGDGKAKQAQQQKLRSCVALWWAEEGKRSNDDMQKRG
;
A
#
# COMPACT_ATOMS: atom_id res chain seq x y z
N MET A 1 -26.56 -27.55 -23.20
CA MET A 1 -27.26 -26.30 -23.51
C MET A 1 -26.46 -25.25 -22.79
N ASP A 2 -25.58 -24.60 -23.53
CA ASP A 2 -24.52 -23.78 -22.94
C ASP A 2 -25.08 -22.37 -22.72
N GLU A 3 -25.00 -21.88 -21.49
CA GLU A 3 -25.60 -20.59 -21.01
C GLU A 3 -24.87 -19.34 -21.57
N VAL A 4 -24.30 -19.44 -22.78
CA VAL A 4 -23.32 -18.50 -23.33
C VAL A 4 -23.96 -17.21 -23.85
N GLY A 5 -25.25 -17.21 -24.18
CA GLY A 5 -25.90 -16.11 -24.93
C GLY A 5 -26.51 -14.95 -24.11
N VAL A 6 -26.59 -15.02 -22.78
CA VAL A 6 -27.40 -14.05 -22.00
C VAL A 6 -26.77 -12.66 -21.95
N PHE A 7 -25.43 -12.57 -21.94
CA PHE A 7 -24.71 -11.32 -21.70
C PHE A 7 -24.29 -10.57 -22.97
N GLU A 8 -24.35 -11.17 -24.16
CA GLU A 8 -23.82 -10.58 -25.40
C GLU A 8 -24.43 -9.21 -25.72
N HIS A 9 -25.73 -9.05 -25.46
CA HIS A 9 -26.47 -7.80 -25.68
C HIS A 9 -26.09 -6.66 -24.73
N CYS A 10 -25.39 -6.97 -23.63
CA CYS A 10 -24.94 -5.99 -22.63
C CYS A 10 -23.51 -5.50 -22.88
N ILE A 11 -22.72 -6.20 -23.70
CA ILE A 11 -21.32 -5.84 -24.00
C ILE A 11 -21.31 -4.50 -24.75
N GLY A 12 -20.70 -3.48 -24.16
CA GLY A 12 -20.63 -2.14 -24.78
C GLY A 12 -21.95 -1.35 -24.75
N ALA A 13 -23.00 -1.82 -24.07
CA ALA A 13 -24.26 -1.09 -23.88
C ALA A 13 -24.13 0.20 -23.03
N GLY A 14 -22.92 0.48 -22.54
CA GLY A 14 -22.61 1.62 -21.67
C GLY A 14 -22.57 1.22 -20.19
N ARG A 15 -23.03 2.12 -19.34
CA ARG A 15 -23.10 1.91 -17.89
C ARG A 15 -24.45 1.29 -17.52
N LEU A 16 -24.41 0.10 -16.91
CA LEU A 16 -25.55 -0.60 -16.35
C LEU A 16 -25.61 -0.41 -14.83
N GLU A 17 -26.78 -0.66 -14.26
CA GLU A 17 -27.01 -0.66 -12.81
C GLU A 17 -27.32 -2.09 -12.32
N GLY A 18 -27.01 -2.36 -11.08
CA GLY A 18 -27.26 -3.65 -10.43
C GLY A 18 -26.84 -3.60 -8.97
N TRP A 19 -26.59 -4.75 -8.35
CA TRP A 19 -26.23 -4.85 -6.93
C TRP A 19 -25.21 -5.95 -6.64
N PHE A 20 -24.48 -5.78 -5.54
CA PHE A 20 -23.47 -6.76 -5.11
C PHE A 20 -24.09 -8.05 -4.57
N CYS A 21 -23.71 -9.19 -5.15
CA CYS A 21 -24.05 -10.52 -4.63
C CYS A 21 -23.15 -10.95 -3.46
N THR A 22 -21.92 -10.43 -3.38
CA THR A 22 -20.92 -10.76 -2.34
C THR A 22 -20.42 -9.50 -1.62
N SER A 23 -20.15 -9.61 -0.31
CA SER A 23 -19.75 -8.47 0.53
C SER A 23 -18.32 -8.00 0.26
N SER A 24 -18.00 -6.74 0.56
CA SER A 24 -16.64 -6.21 0.36
C SER A 24 -15.59 -7.03 1.12
N TYR A 25 -15.89 -7.49 2.34
CA TYR A 25 -14.99 -8.32 3.15
C TYR A 25 -14.65 -9.66 2.48
N ASP A 26 -15.63 -10.33 1.87
CA ASP A 26 -15.40 -11.58 1.15
C ASP A 26 -14.59 -11.34 -0.14
N ASN A 27 -14.88 -10.23 -0.83
CA ASN A 27 -14.25 -9.87 -2.09
C ASN A 27 -12.79 -9.44 -1.88
N GLU A 28 -12.47 -8.65 -0.85
CA GLU A 28 -11.10 -8.28 -0.50
C GLU A 28 -10.21 -9.49 -0.19
N LYS A 29 -10.76 -10.51 0.48
CA LYS A 29 -10.05 -11.77 0.74
C LYS A 29 -9.84 -12.61 -0.53
N LYS A 30 -10.79 -12.61 -1.47
CA LYS A 30 -10.75 -13.44 -2.68
C LYS A 30 -10.09 -12.76 -3.89
N GLY A 31 -10.06 -11.43 -3.92
CA GLY A 31 -9.70 -10.63 -5.09
C GLY A 31 -10.85 -10.37 -6.08
N TRP A 32 -12.00 -11.01 -5.90
CA TRP A 32 -13.13 -11.02 -6.85
C TRP A 32 -14.48 -11.21 -6.17
N GLY A 33 -15.56 -10.87 -6.89
CA GLY A 33 -16.94 -11.03 -6.44
C GLY A 33 -17.92 -11.22 -7.61
N HIS A 34 -19.22 -11.17 -7.29
CA HIS A 34 -20.30 -11.23 -8.29
C HIS A 34 -21.29 -10.07 -8.12
N LEU A 35 -21.87 -9.65 -9.25
CA LEU A 35 -23.00 -8.73 -9.36
C LEU A 35 -24.22 -9.43 -9.94
N GLU A 36 -25.39 -8.81 -9.77
CA GLU A 36 -26.67 -9.16 -10.37
C GLU A 36 -27.35 -7.86 -10.81
N SER A 37 -28.18 -7.90 -11.85
CA SER A 37 -28.77 -6.72 -12.49
C SER A 37 -30.11 -7.09 -13.13
N ASP A 38 -31.06 -6.16 -13.18
CA ASP A 38 -32.31 -6.37 -13.94
C ASP A 38 -32.09 -6.37 -15.47
N SER A 39 -30.89 -6.00 -15.95
CA SER A 39 -30.58 -5.92 -17.40
C SER A 39 -30.23 -7.27 -18.04
N PHE A 40 -29.94 -8.30 -17.24
CA PHE A 40 -29.56 -9.64 -17.71
C PHE A 40 -29.88 -10.70 -16.65
N GLU A 41 -30.10 -11.95 -17.06
CA GLU A 41 -30.31 -13.05 -16.10
C GLU A 41 -28.97 -13.62 -15.61
N GLY A 42 -28.87 -13.92 -14.32
CA GLY A 42 -27.70 -14.58 -13.70
C GLY A 42 -26.71 -13.64 -13.01
N HIS A 43 -25.48 -14.14 -12.79
CA HIS A 43 -24.46 -13.46 -11.99
C HIS A 43 -23.25 -13.06 -12.83
N LEU A 44 -22.91 -11.77 -12.82
CA LEU A 44 -21.77 -11.22 -13.55
C LEU A 44 -20.54 -11.15 -12.65
N PHE A 45 -19.43 -11.76 -13.09
CA PHE A 45 -18.17 -11.79 -12.35
C PHE A 45 -17.44 -10.44 -12.37
N PHE A 46 -16.73 -10.08 -11.30
CA PHE A 46 -15.84 -8.91 -11.29
C PHE A 46 -14.56 -9.12 -10.47
N HIS A 47 -13.48 -8.43 -10.86
CA HIS A 47 -12.17 -8.53 -10.21
C HIS A 47 -11.71 -7.18 -9.61
N LEU A 48 -11.30 -7.15 -8.34
CA LEU A 48 -10.84 -5.93 -7.62
C LEU A 48 -9.56 -5.31 -8.20
N GLN A 49 -8.88 -5.99 -9.12
CA GLN A 49 -7.75 -5.41 -9.87
C GLN A 49 -8.20 -4.57 -11.06
N ARG A 50 -9.37 -4.84 -11.65
CA ARG A 50 -9.95 -4.06 -12.75
C ARG A 50 -10.83 -2.91 -12.27
N SER A 51 -11.32 -3.00 -11.03
CA SER A 51 -12.11 -1.95 -10.37
C SER A 51 -11.41 -1.45 -9.10
N PRO A 52 -10.26 -0.74 -9.25
CA PRO A 52 -9.49 -0.22 -8.12
C PRO A 52 -10.27 0.79 -7.27
N SER A 53 -11.32 1.41 -7.83
CA SER A 53 -12.29 2.28 -7.16
C SER A 53 -12.96 1.67 -5.93
N LEU A 54 -13.03 0.33 -5.84
CA LEU A 54 -13.67 -0.41 -4.74
C LEU A 54 -12.71 -0.88 -3.64
N ARG A 55 -11.38 -0.72 -3.80
CA ARG A 55 -10.41 -1.21 -2.82
C ARG A 55 -10.48 -0.38 -1.54
N GLY A 56 -10.68 -1.03 -0.39
CA GLY A 56 -10.85 -0.34 0.90
C GLY A 56 -12.22 0.32 1.08
N VAL A 57 -13.12 0.25 0.09
CA VAL A 57 -14.48 0.78 0.20
C VAL A 57 -15.39 -0.30 0.78
N ARG A 58 -16.12 0.05 1.85
CA ARG A 58 -17.08 -0.86 2.48
C ARG A 58 -18.39 -0.84 1.70
N TYR A 59 -18.83 -2.02 1.27
CA TYR A 59 -20.13 -2.24 0.65
C TYR A 59 -20.67 -3.63 1.03
N PHE A 60 -21.99 -3.74 1.09
CA PHE A 60 -22.73 -4.90 1.54
C PHE A 60 -23.41 -5.63 0.38
N ARG A 61 -23.96 -6.82 0.67
CA ARG A 61 -24.79 -7.54 -0.29
C ARG A 61 -26.08 -6.75 -0.51
N LYS A 62 -26.51 -6.62 -1.76
CA LYS A 62 -27.63 -5.77 -2.23
C LYS A 62 -27.36 -4.26 -2.24
N ASP A 63 -26.14 -3.80 -1.93
CA ASP A 63 -25.80 -2.41 -2.22
C ASP A 63 -25.80 -2.21 -3.74
N ALA A 64 -26.48 -1.15 -4.19
CA ALA A 64 -26.55 -0.79 -5.61
C ALA A 64 -25.16 -0.36 -6.13
N VAL A 65 -24.90 -0.62 -7.41
CA VAL A 65 -23.64 -0.33 -8.09
C VAL A 65 -23.87 -0.12 -9.58
N ALA A 66 -23.20 0.89 -10.13
CA ALA A 66 -23.13 1.12 -11.57
C ALA A 66 -21.81 0.57 -12.13
N PHE A 67 -21.84 -0.09 -13.29
CA PHE A 67 -20.69 -0.77 -13.88
C PHE A 67 -20.78 -0.81 -15.41
N GLU A 68 -19.68 -1.17 -16.07
CA GLU A 68 -19.67 -1.48 -17.51
C GLU A 68 -19.41 -2.99 -17.70
N VAL A 69 -20.02 -3.58 -18.73
CA VAL A 69 -19.80 -5.00 -19.10
C VAL A 69 -18.77 -5.07 -20.22
N VAL A 70 -17.70 -5.83 -20.00
CA VAL A 70 -16.62 -6.05 -20.97
C VAL A 70 -16.34 -7.53 -21.11
N GLU A 71 -16.17 -7.99 -22.34
CA GLU A 71 -15.71 -9.36 -22.60
C GLU A 71 -14.18 -9.46 -22.41
N PHE A 72 -13.73 -10.45 -21.66
CA PHE A 72 -12.33 -10.79 -21.49
C PHE A 72 -12.14 -12.31 -21.57
N ASN A 73 -11.33 -12.77 -22.53
CA ASN A 73 -11.06 -14.19 -22.79
C ASN A 73 -12.34 -15.05 -22.96
N GLY A 74 -13.35 -14.56 -23.70
CA GLY A 74 -14.60 -15.31 -23.91
C GLY A 74 -15.54 -15.33 -22.70
N ARG A 75 -15.37 -14.43 -21.74
CA ARG A 75 -16.23 -14.29 -20.54
C ARG A 75 -16.58 -12.84 -20.30
N CYS A 76 -17.84 -12.58 -19.95
CA CYS A 76 -18.26 -11.24 -19.54
C CYS A 76 -17.80 -10.96 -18.09
N GLU A 77 -17.15 -9.82 -17.88
CA GLU A 77 -16.76 -9.31 -16.56
C GLU A 77 -17.34 -7.89 -16.37
N ALA A 78 -17.76 -7.56 -15.15
CA ALA A 78 -18.07 -6.18 -14.78
C ALA A 78 -16.77 -5.42 -14.43
N VAL A 79 -16.63 -4.23 -15.01
CA VAL A 79 -15.49 -3.32 -14.80
C VAL A 79 -15.97 -1.91 -14.42
N LYS A 80 -15.04 -1.09 -13.91
CA LYS A 80 -15.29 0.31 -13.50
C LYS A 80 -16.49 0.47 -12.53
N LEU A 81 -16.62 -0.45 -11.58
CA LEU A 81 -17.69 -0.44 -10.59
C LEU A 81 -17.64 0.86 -9.75
N LEU A 82 -18.77 1.58 -9.67
CA LEU A 82 -18.98 2.77 -8.83
C LEU A 82 -20.25 2.60 -7.97
N LEU A 83 -20.15 2.97 -6.70
CA LEU A 83 -21.30 3.02 -5.77
C LEU A 83 -22.10 4.33 -5.97
N PRO A 84 -23.45 4.31 -5.92
CA PRO A 84 -24.29 5.50 -6.10
C PRO A 84 -23.95 6.66 -5.18
N SER A 85 -23.63 6.37 -3.91
CA SER A 85 -23.22 7.38 -2.91
C SER A 85 -22.05 8.25 -3.41
N ARG A 86 -21.19 7.69 -4.27
CA ARG A 86 -20.03 8.38 -4.83
C ARG A 86 -20.35 9.13 -6.13
N ASN A 87 -21.43 8.78 -6.84
CA ASN A 87 -21.86 9.54 -8.03
C ASN A 87 -22.45 10.91 -7.61
N GLU A 88 -23.16 10.97 -6.48
CA GLU A 88 -23.68 12.24 -5.94
C GLU A 88 -22.52 13.11 -5.45
N GLU A 89 -21.58 12.56 -4.67
CA GLU A 89 -20.34 13.26 -4.28
C GLU A 89 -19.56 13.78 -5.50
N GLN A 90 -19.41 12.99 -6.57
CA GLN A 90 -18.73 13.44 -7.81
C GLN A 90 -19.48 14.57 -8.54
N ASN A 91 -20.81 14.65 -8.39
CA ASN A 91 -21.61 15.72 -9.00
C ASN A 91 -21.57 17.01 -8.16
N GLU A 92 -21.46 16.91 -6.83
CA GLU A 92 -21.15 18.07 -5.97
C GLU A 92 -19.69 18.53 -6.12
N GLU A 93 -18.75 17.60 -6.34
CA GLU A 93 -17.33 17.90 -6.59
C GLU A 93 -17.12 18.70 -7.88
N ALA A 94 -18.08 18.66 -8.82
CA ALA A 94 -18.04 19.45 -10.07
C ALA A 94 -18.06 20.98 -9.86
N TRP A 95 -18.58 21.46 -8.72
CA TRP A 95 -18.62 22.88 -8.38
C TRP A 95 -17.46 23.34 -7.49
N LYS A 96 -16.61 22.42 -7.00
CA LYS A 96 -15.49 22.77 -6.13
C LYS A 96 -14.31 23.30 -6.96
N PRO A 97 -13.75 24.49 -6.64
CA PRO A 97 -12.63 25.06 -7.37
C PRO A 97 -11.37 24.18 -7.26
N GLU A 98 -10.45 24.35 -8.21
CA GLU A 98 -9.10 23.79 -8.09
C GLU A 98 -8.39 24.38 -6.86
N PRO A 99 -7.54 23.61 -6.14
CA PRO A 99 -6.71 24.13 -5.04
C PRO A 99 -5.80 25.32 -5.44
N ARG A 100 -5.61 25.55 -6.75
CA ARG A 100 -4.86 26.68 -7.33
C ARG A 100 -5.66 27.99 -7.38
N GLU A 101 -6.98 27.95 -7.27
CA GLU A 101 -7.85 29.14 -7.31
C GLU A 101 -8.05 29.75 -5.92
N VAL A 102 -7.91 28.95 -4.87
CA VAL A 102 -8.06 29.31 -3.44
C VAL A 102 -6.72 29.60 -2.74
N LEU A 103 -5.67 29.93 -3.50
CA LEU A 103 -4.34 30.24 -2.95
C LEU A 103 -4.33 31.50 -2.09
N GLY A 104 -3.57 31.47 -0.99
CA GLY A 104 -3.49 32.55 0.00
C GLY A 104 -4.74 32.70 0.88
N GLN A 105 -5.79 31.91 0.64
CA GLN A 105 -6.93 31.80 1.55
C GLN A 105 -6.60 30.85 2.70
N THR A 106 -7.09 31.19 3.88
CA THR A 106 -7.14 30.29 5.03
C THR A 106 -8.45 29.51 4.97
N VAL A 107 -8.38 28.19 5.02
CA VAL A 107 -9.55 27.29 4.91
C VAL A 107 -9.52 26.24 6.02
N GLU A 108 -10.71 25.78 6.44
CA GLU A 108 -10.84 24.58 7.28
C GLU A 108 -10.77 23.31 6.42
N GLY A 109 -10.25 22.23 7.00
CA GLY A 109 -10.29 20.90 6.41
C GLY A 109 -9.99 19.80 7.42
N ARG A 110 -9.90 18.57 6.93
CA ARG A 110 -9.78 17.33 7.71
C ARG A 110 -8.49 16.59 7.37
N LEU A 111 -7.84 16.03 8.39
CA LEU A 111 -6.59 15.29 8.21
C LEU A 111 -6.86 13.90 7.63
N SER A 112 -6.27 13.59 6.47
CA SER A 112 -6.49 12.32 5.76
C SER A 112 -5.53 11.20 6.19
N CYS A 113 -4.61 11.47 7.12
CA CYS A 113 -3.55 10.56 7.58
C CYS A 113 -3.47 10.53 9.10
N SER A 114 -3.02 9.41 9.68
CA SER A 114 -2.79 9.31 11.13
C SER A 114 -1.48 10.00 11.56
N TRP A 115 -1.46 10.54 12.78
CA TRP A 115 -0.26 11.19 13.35
C TRP A 115 0.98 10.28 13.37
N GLN A 116 0.78 8.97 13.55
CA GLN A 116 1.84 7.96 13.54
C GLN A 116 2.58 7.90 12.19
N LEU A 117 1.84 8.03 11.07
CA LEU A 117 2.42 8.07 9.73
C LEU A 117 3.21 9.37 9.53
N VAL A 118 2.65 10.49 9.95
CA VAL A 118 3.30 11.81 9.86
C VAL A 118 4.57 11.86 10.71
N LYS A 119 4.57 11.29 11.92
CA LYS A 119 5.76 11.19 12.78
C LYS A 119 6.87 10.33 12.18
N ALA A 120 6.52 9.34 11.36
CA ALA A 120 7.49 8.50 10.66
C ALA A 120 8.02 9.13 9.35
N GLN A 121 7.19 9.92 8.66
CA GLN A 121 7.47 10.41 7.29
C GLN A 121 7.77 11.92 7.20
N ASN A 122 7.45 12.70 8.24
CA ASN A 122 7.51 14.17 8.31
C ASN A 122 6.62 14.93 7.32
N TRP A 123 5.58 14.28 6.79
CA TRP A 123 4.58 14.87 5.91
C TRP A 123 3.24 14.13 5.99
N GLY A 124 2.18 14.76 5.50
CA GLY A 124 0.83 14.21 5.48
C GLY A 124 -0.04 14.78 4.36
N PHE A 125 -1.33 14.44 4.40
CA PHE A 125 -2.36 14.98 3.50
C PHE A 125 -3.52 15.58 4.28
N VAL A 126 -4.10 16.64 3.72
CA VAL A 126 -5.31 17.30 4.22
C VAL A 126 -6.33 17.41 3.08
N VAL A 127 -7.61 17.26 3.41
CA VAL A 127 -8.75 17.42 2.50
C VAL A 127 -9.58 18.60 2.99
N SER A 128 -10.17 19.38 2.09
CA SER A 128 -11.12 20.44 2.46
C SER A 128 -12.42 20.28 1.70
N GLU A 129 -13.49 20.85 2.24
CA GLU A 129 -14.78 20.94 1.56
C GLU A 129 -14.79 22.12 0.55
N TYR A 130 -13.86 23.08 0.68
CA TYR A 130 -13.74 24.29 -0.14
C TYR A 130 -13.06 24.11 -1.51
N PHE A 131 -12.34 23.01 -1.74
CA PHE A 131 -11.65 22.71 -2.99
C PHE A 131 -11.68 21.20 -3.24
N LYS A 132 -11.41 20.77 -4.48
CA LYS A 132 -11.38 19.33 -4.84
C LYS A 132 -10.00 18.69 -4.61
N GLY A 133 -10.02 17.40 -4.27
CA GLY A 133 -8.80 16.59 -4.07
C GLY A 133 -8.06 16.78 -2.73
N THR A 134 -6.86 16.21 -2.64
CA THR A 134 -6.01 16.22 -1.45
C THR A 134 -4.85 17.20 -1.60
N VAL A 135 -4.53 17.94 -0.53
CA VAL A 135 -3.37 18.84 -0.48
C VAL A 135 -2.27 18.23 0.40
N PHE A 136 -1.04 18.27 -0.10
CA PHE A 136 0.16 17.82 0.60
C PHE A 136 0.62 18.86 1.62
N TRP A 137 1.09 18.40 2.79
CA TRP A 137 1.72 19.26 3.78
C TRP A 137 2.96 18.60 4.38
N HIS A 138 3.94 19.42 4.78
CA HIS A 138 5.19 18.96 5.35
C HIS A 138 5.37 19.57 6.74
N VAL A 139 5.96 18.80 7.67
CA VAL A 139 6.14 19.21 9.07
C VAL A 139 7.09 20.42 9.19
N VAL A 140 8.10 20.53 8.33
CA VAL A 140 8.99 21.71 8.23
C VAL A 140 8.22 23.02 7.91
N ASP A 141 7.13 22.94 7.14
CA ASP A 141 6.29 24.10 6.80
C ASP A 141 5.23 24.39 7.90
N ASN A 142 5.11 23.49 8.88
CA ASN A 142 4.02 23.41 9.87
C ASN A 142 4.54 22.91 11.23
N PRO A 143 5.43 23.66 11.91
CA PRO A 143 6.06 23.21 13.17
C PRO A 143 5.07 22.98 14.31
N GLU A 144 3.90 23.65 14.30
CA GLU A 144 2.83 23.47 15.28
C GLU A 144 2.21 22.05 15.25
N MET A 145 2.42 21.29 14.16
CA MET A 145 1.91 19.93 13.99
C MET A 145 2.91 18.82 14.39
N VAL A 146 4.13 19.16 14.85
CA VAL A 146 5.19 18.18 15.17
C VAL A 146 4.81 17.30 16.37
N ASP A 147 4.37 17.95 17.45
CA ASP A 147 4.18 17.34 18.77
C ASP A 147 2.70 17.08 19.12
N LEU A 148 1.80 17.21 18.13
CA LEU A 148 0.37 17.12 18.32
C LEU A 148 -0.15 15.73 17.90
N GLU A 149 -0.78 15.01 18.84
CA GLU A 149 -1.43 13.72 18.56
C GLU A 149 -2.84 13.96 18.01
N PHE A 150 -3.03 13.75 16.70
CA PHE A 150 -4.30 13.90 15.99
C PHE A 150 -4.80 12.59 15.36
N SER A 151 -6.12 12.42 15.32
CA SER A 151 -6.78 11.32 14.61
C SER A 151 -6.94 11.64 13.12
N GLN A 152 -7.25 10.61 12.34
CA GLN A 152 -7.82 10.84 11.01
C GLN A 152 -9.17 11.57 11.16
N ASP A 153 -9.49 12.43 10.20
CA ASP A 153 -10.66 13.29 10.10
C ASP A 153 -10.73 14.48 11.09
N ASP A 154 -9.71 14.65 11.95
CA ASP A 154 -9.59 15.83 12.83
C ASP A 154 -9.50 17.13 12.02
N VAL A 155 -10.10 18.19 12.55
CA VAL A 155 -10.31 19.46 11.84
C VAL A 155 -9.15 20.42 12.11
N VAL A 156 -8.59 20.95 11.01
CA VAL A 156 -7.45 21.87 10.98
C VAL A 156 -7.77 23.11 10.15
N GLU A 157 -7.28 24.27 10.59
CA GLU A 157 -7.21 25.51 9.81
C GLU A 157 -5.86 25.54 9.08
N PHE A 158 -5.82 25.92 7.80
CA PHE A 158 -4.55 26.06 7.07
C PHE A 158 -4.61 27.04 5.90
N GLU A 159 -3.45 27.57 5.52
CA GLU A 159 -3.30 28.47 4.38
C GLU A 159 -2.70 27.71 3.17
N LEU A 160 -3.30 27.88 1.99
CA LEU A 160 -2.79 27.27 0.75
C LEU A 160 -1.72 28.13 0.07
N TYR A 161 -0.62 27.51 -0.36
CA TYR A 161 0.45 28.19 -1.11
C TYR A 161 1.02 27.30 -2.23
N ILE A 162 1.55 27.92 -3.30
CA ILE A 162 2.36 27.21 -4.31
C ILE A 162 3.83 27.22 -3.87
N ASN A 163 4.46 26.04 -3.88
CA ASN A 163 5.89 25.92 -3.64
C ASN A 163 6.67 25.89 -4.96
N THR A 164 7.14 27.06 -5.39
CA THR A 164 7.91 27.24 -6.63
C THR A 164 9.25 26.48 -6.65
N THR A 165 9.85 26.23 -5.48
CA THR A 165 11.12 25.49 -5.37
C THR A 165 10.97 23.98 -5.60
N ARG A 166 9.73 23.45 -5.54
CA ARG A 166 9.43 22.01 -5.67
C ARG A 166 8.39 21.72 -6.75
N GLY A 167 8.44 22.47 -7.86
CA GLY A 167 7.67 22.16 -9.08
C GLY A 167 6.22 22.63 -9.05
N ASP A 168 5.96 23.83 -8.52
CA ASP A 168 4.65 24.50 -8.51
C ASP A 168 3.48 23.66 -7.95
N GLN A 169 3.79 22.80 -6.98
CA GLN A 169 2.83 22.01 -6.25
C GLN A 169 2.11 22.87 -5.20
N VAL A 170 0.78 22.76 -5.11
CA VAL A 170 -0.02 23.37 -4.04
C VAL A 170 0.22 22.61 -2.74
N ARG A 171 0.43 23.34 -1.64
CA ARG A 171 0.73 22.82 -0.31
C ARG A 171 0.00 23.61 0.77
N ALA A 172 -0.23 22.99 1.92
CA ALA A 172 -0.72 23.67 3.12
C ALA A 172 0.43 24.13 4.02
N ARG A 173 0.32 25.35 4.55
CA ARG A 173 1.22 25.94 5.55
C ARG A 173 0.43 26.56 6.70
N LYS A 174 1.12 26.90 7.80
CA LYS A 174 0.52 27.48 9.01
C LYS A 174 -0.68 26.68 9.53
N MET A 175 -0.59 25.36 9.45
CA MET A 175 -1.63 24.46 9.94
C MET A 175 -1.81 24.61 11.44
N LYS A 176 -3.05 24.85 11.87
CA LYS A 176 -3.46 24.87 13.28
C LYS A 176 -4.51 23.81 13.53
N PHE A 177 -4.40 23.09 14.63
CA PHE A 177 -5.43 22.19 15.11
C PHE A 177 -6.61 22.99 15.67
N LEU A 178 -7.83 22.74 15.17
CA LEU A 178 -9.05 23.40 15.66
C LEU A 178 -9.83 22.52 16.64
N ARG A 179 -10.17 21.29 16.22
CA ARG A 179 -11.01 20.38 17.00
C ARG A 179 -10.84 18.94 16.54
N THR A 180 -10.90 18.01 17.49
CA THR A 180 -11.05 16.58 17.20
C THR A 180 -12.31 16.33 16.38
N ALA A 181 -12.27 15.37 15.47
CA ALA A 181 -13.45 14.92 14.74
C ALA A 181 -14.55 14.51 15.73
N VAL A 182 -15.76 15.04 15.54
CA VAL A 182 -16.93 14.50 16.24
C VAL A 182 -17.18 13.12 15.66
N LYS A 183 -16.79 12.08 16.40
CA LYS A 183 -17.10 10.70 16.02
C LYS A 183 -18.62 10.56 16.01
N ASP A 184 -19.19 10.23 14.85
CA ASP A 184 -20.62 9.98 14.76
C ASP A 184 -21.00 8.86 15.74
N PRO A 185 -21.99 9.07 16.64
CA PRO A 185 -22.39 8.06 17.61
C PRO A 185 -23.00 6.81 16.93
N ALA A 186 -23.35 6.90 15.64
CA ALA A 186 -23.70 5.76 14.81
C ALA A 186 -22.46 4.94 14.38
N ALA A 187 -21.37 5.60 14.00
CA ALA A 187 -20.11 4.95 13.62
C ALA A 187 -19.47 4.23 14.81
N GLU A 188 -19.46 4.87 15.99
CA GLU A 188 -18.96 4.26 17.23
C GLU A 188 -19.75 2.99 17.61
N LYS A 189 -21.09 3.03 17.55
CA LYS A 189 -21.94 1.85 17.75
C LYS A 189 -21.72 0.75 16.70
N ALA A 190 -21.42 1.12 15.47
CA ALA A 190 -21.11 0.16 14.40
C ALA A 190 -19.75 -0.53 14.64
N GLU A 191 -18.75 0.22 15.10
CA GLU A 191 -17.45 -0.33 15.49
C GLU A 191 -17.56 -1.23 16.73
N GLU A 192 -18.28 -0.79 17.79
CA GLU A 192 -18.54 -1.61 18.97
C GLU A 192 -19.25 -2.93 18.61
N SER A 193 -20.25 -2.88 17.72
CA SER A 193 -20.93 -4.06 17.18
C SER A 193 -19.98 -5.00 16.44
N SER A 194 -19.03 -4.45 15.68
CA SER A 194 -17.97 -5.22 15.01
C SER A 194 -17.00 -5.87 16.00
N GLN A 195 -16.55 -5.13 17.01
CA GLN A 195 -15.69 -5.63 18.08
C GLN A 195 -16.38 -6.77 18.85
N ARG A 196 -17.64 -6.59 19.29
CA ARG A 196 -18.45 -7.64 19.93
C ARG A 196 -18.61 -8.89 19.06
N ARG A 197 -18.71 -8.75 17.74
CA ARG A 197 -18.71 -9.89 16.79
C ARG A 197 -17.34 -10.59 16.74
N MET A 198 -16.24 -9.84 16.73
CA MET A 198 -14.88 -10.40 16.76
C MET A 198 -14.57 -11.08 18.10
N GLU A 199 -14.96 -10.50 19.24
CA GLU A 199 -14.86 -11.14 20.55
C GLU A 199 -15.69 -12.42 20.63
N LYS A 200 -16.92 -12.42 20.10
CA LYS A 200 -17.75 -13.62 20.03
C LYS A 200 -17.09 -14.71 19.17
N LYS A 201 -16.43 -14.33 18.06
CA LYS A 201 -15.65 -15.25 17.20
C LYS A 201 -14.39 -15.77 17.92
N GLN A 202 -13.63 -14.92 18.60
CA GLN A 202 -12.47 -15.29 19.44
C GLN A 202 -12.90 -16.27 20.55
N ARG A 203 -13.95 -15.93 21.31
CA ARG A 203 -14.54 -16.78 22.35
C ARG A 203 -15.05 -18.11 21.79
N TRP A 204 -15.63 -18.10 20.59
CA TRP A 204 -16.04 -19.31 19.89
C TRP A 204 -14.83 -20.17 19.50
N LEU A 205 -13.74 -19.60 18.95
CA LEU A 205 -12.51 -20.33 18.62
C LEU A 205 -11.84 -20.95 19.86
N VAL A 206 -11.75 -20.20 20.97
CA VAL A 206 -11.23 -20.71 22.25
C VAL A 206 -12.09 -21.85 22.80
N ASN A 207 -13.41 -21.73 22.72
CA ASN A 207 -14.32 -22.81 23.11
C ASN A 207 -14.46 -23.92 22.05
N TRP A 208 -14.02 -23.73 20.80
CA TRP A 208 -14.04 -24.76 19.75
C TRP A 208 -13.02 -25.86 20.02
N ARG A 209 -11.92 -25.57 20.73
CA ARG A 209 -11.04 -26.60 21.31
C ARG A 209 -11.76 -27.50 22.36
N LYS A 210 -12.89 -27.03 22.90
CA LYS A 210 -13.87 -27.77 23.74
C LYS A 210 -15.12 -28.22 22.95
N GLY A 211 -15.09 -28.09 21.61
CA GLY A 211 -16.19 -28.45 20.72
C GLY A 211 -16.48 -29.95 20.70
N PRO A 212 -17.44 -30.41 19.88
CA PRO A 212 -17.68 -31.83 19.69
C PRO A 212 -16.35 -32.52 19.34
N PRO A 213 -15.97 -33.60 20.04
CA PRO A 213 -14.71 -34.29 19.77
C PRO A 213 -14.64 -34.72 18.29
N PRO A 214 -13.43 -34.93 17.73
CA PRO A 214 -13.32 -35.41 16.37
C PRO A 214 -13.91 -36.82 16.25
N ASP A 215 -14.11 -37.26 15.01
CA ASP A 215 -14.56 -38.62 14.75
C ASP A 215 -13.44 -39.62 15.08
N TRP A 216 -13.81 -40.83 15.52
CA TRP A 216 -12.89 -41.81 16.11
C TRP A 216 -13.08 -43.21 15.54
N ILE A 217 -11.97 -43.93 15.35
CA ILE A 217 -11.99 -45.33 14.94
C ILE A 217 -12.09 -46.23 16.18
N CYS A 218 -13.02 -47.19 16.18
CA CYS A 218 -13.22 -48.09 17.31
C CYS A 218 -12.11 -49.15 17.43
N LYS A 219 -11.30 -49.12 18.49
CA LYS A 219 -10.23 -50.10 18.76
C LYS A 219 -10.67 -51.58 18.72
N GLY A 220 -11.94 -51.88 19.00
CA GLY A 220 -12.47 -53.27 19.01
C GLY A 220 -13.07 -53.79 17.69
N CYS A 221 -13.32 -52.94 16.68
CA CYS A 221 -13.94 -53.39 15.40
C CYS A 221 -13.59 -52.51 14.18
N SER A 222 -12.70 -51.52 14.33
CA SER A 222 -12.27 -50.56 13.32
C SER A 222 -13.38 -49.72 12.66
N TYR A 223 -14.61 -49.73 13.19
CA TYR A 223 -15.70 -48.90 12.66
C TYR A 223 -15.49 -47.41 12.97
N PRO A 224 -15.63 -46.51 11.98
CA PRO A 224 -15.58 -45.06 12.19
C PRO A 224 -16.84 -44.55 12.91
N ASN A 225 -16.66 -43.86 14.02
CA ASN A 225 -17.73 -43.33 14.85
C ASN A 225 -17.66 -41.81 14.95
N PHE A 226 -18.81 -41.15 14.84
CA PHE A 226 -18.89 -39.70 15.08
C PHE A 226 -18.43 -39.34 16.50
N GLY A 227 -17.69 -38.26 16.67
CA GLY A 227 -17.10 -37.86 17.95
C GLY A 227 -18.08 -37.53 19.07
N ARG A 228 -19.35 -37.28 18.72
CA ARG A 228 -20.47 -37.18 19.67
C ARG A 228 -20.87 -38.51 20.32
N ASN A 229 -20.50 -39.65 19.73
CA ASN A 229 -20.82 -40.98 20.26
C ASN A 229 -19.85 -41.35 21.40
N LYS A 230 -20.39 -41.74 22.56
CA LYS A 230 -19.59 -42.22 23.71
C LYS A 230 -19.20 -43.70 23.61
N THR A 231 -19.90 -44.46 22.78
CA THR A 231 -19.70 -45.89 22.52
C THR A 231 -19.79 -46.18 21.02
N CYS A 232 -19.19 -47.27 20.57
CA CYS A 232 -19.21 -47.69 19.17
C CYS A 232 -20.61 -48.14 18.76
N LYS A 233 -21.13 -47.62 17.63
CA LYS A 233 -22.43 -48.00 17.08
C LYS A 233 -22.57 -49.47 16.72
N VAL A 234 -21.47 -50.17 16.42
CA VAL A 234 -21.47 -51.57 15.96
C VAL A 234 -21.24 -52.55 17.11
N CYS A 235 -20.20 -52.33 17.93
CA CYS A 235 -19.77 -53.30 18.96
C CYS A 235 -19.87 -52.80 20.41
N GLY A 236 -20.45 -51.62 20.65
CA GLY A 236 -20.68 -51.08 22.00
C GLY A 236 -19.45 -50.62 22.78
N HIS A 237 -18.23 -50.88 22.30
CA HIS A 237 -16.98 -50.49 22.99
C HIS A 237 -16.95 -48.98 23.32
N PRO A 238 -16.46 -48.57 24.50
CA PRO A 238 -16.36 -47.15 24.86
C PRO A 238 -15.35 -46.42 23.99
N ARG A 239 -15.57 -45.10 23.81
CA ARG A 239 -14.59 -44.22 23.16
C ARG A 239 -13.32 -44.13 24.00
N PRO A 240 -12.11 -44.15 23.41
CA PRO A 240 -10.87 -43.92 24.15
C PRO A 240 -10.85 -42.54 24.86
N PRO A 241 -10.12 -42.42 25.99
CA PRO A 241 -9.87 -41.14 26.67
C PRO A 241 -9.30 -40.08 25.72
N ARG A 242 -9.55 -38.80 25.98
CA ARG A 242 -9.09 -37.71 25.08
C ARG A 242 -7.56 -37.57 25.05
N GLU A 243 -6.87 -38.01 26.10
CA GLU A 243 -5.42 -37.97 26.22
C GLU A 243 -4.70 -39.04 25.38
N GLU A 244 -5.38 -40.09 24.93
CA GLU A 244 -4.80 -41.11 24.02
C GLU A 244 -4.86 -40.70 22.54
N TRP A 245 -5.35 -39.51 22.23
CA TRP A 245 -5.37 -38.99 20.87
C TRP A 245 -3.98 -38.44 20.56
N PRO A 246 -3.38 -38.79 19.41
CA PRO A 246 -2.10 -38.21 19.04
C PRO A 246 -2.24 -36.68 19.03
N PRO A 247 -1.28 -35.93 19.62
CA PRO A 247 -1.27 -34.48 19.45
C PRO A 247 -1.21 -34.18 17.96
N GLU A 248 -2.01 -33.22 17.52
CA GLU A 248 -2.27 -32.82 16.12
C GLU A 248 -1.02 -32.25 15.40
N GLU A 249 0.16 -32.34 16.02
CA GLU A 249 1.38 -31.59 15.74
C GLU A 249 2.33 -32.25 14.71
N GLN A 250 1.94 -33.35 14.05
CA GLN A 250 2.85 -34.11 13.17
C GLN A 250 2.37 -34.40 11.73
N GLU A 251 1.06 -34.39 11.43
CA GLU A 251 0.62 -34.60 10.03
C GLU A 251 0.93 -33.41 9.11
N GLU A 252 1.00 -32.18 9.63
CA GLU A 252 1.30 -30.98 8.84
C GLU A 252 2.77 -30.87 8.34
N GLN A 253 3.65 -31.78 8.78
CA GLN A 253 5.08 -31.77 8.41
C GLN A 253 5.52 -32.88 7.45
N GLN A 254 4.64 -33.84 7.12
CA GLN A 254 5.05 -35.03 6.35
C GLN A 254 4.60 -35.03 4.87
N GLU A 255 3.76 -34.08 4.44
CA GLU A 255 3.29 -33.94 3.04
C GLU A 255 4.00 -32.86 2.18
N VAL A 256 5.24 -32.47 2.47
CA VAL A 256 6.16 -31.97 1.41
C VAL A 256 7.60 -32.40 1.66
N SER A 257 8.05 -33.45 0.97
CA SER A 257 9.48 -33.71 0.77
C SER A 257 9.70 -34.35 -0.61
N PRO A 258 9.99 -33.54 -1.65
CA PRO A 258 10.40 -34.10 -2.94
C PRO A 258 11.73 -34.83 -2.78
N ALA A 259 11.78 -36.08 -3.23
CA ALA A 259 12.94 -36.96 -3.04
C ALA A 259 14.21 -36.35 -3.67
N LEU A 260 15.25 -36.13 -2.85
CA LEU A 260 16.59 -35.84 -3.34
C LEU A 260 17.25 -37.13 -3.84
N PRO A 261 17.97 -37.11 -4.98
CA PRO A 261 18.65 -38.29 -5.50
C PRO A 261 19.85 -38.67 -4.63
N THR A 262 19.97 -39.97 -4.38
CA THR A 262 21.02 -40.58 -3.56
C THR A 262 22.38 -40.51 -4.26
N PHE A 263 23.39 -39.93 -3.61
CA PHE A 263 24.79 -40.07 -4.03
C PHE A 263 25.56 -40.98 -3.05
N SER A 264 26.20 -42.01 -3.59
CA SER A 264 26.99 -42.98 -2.82
C SER A 264 28.31 -42.40 -2.32
N PRO A 265 28.82 -42.84 -1.15
CA PRO A 265 30.10 -42.39 -0.62
C PRO A 265 31.29 -43.14 -1.27
N VAL A 266 32.37 -42.40 -1.54
CA VAL A 266 33.71 -42.93 -1.83
C VAL A 266 34.61 -42.55 -0.66
N ALA A 267 35.45 -43.49 -0.23
CA ALA A 267 36.33 -43.37 0.94
C ALA A 267 37.77 -42.91 0.53
N PRO A 268 38.81 -43.02 1.38
CA PRO A 268 39.25 -41.94 2.25
C PRO A 268 40.68 -41.46 1.95
N GLY A 269 41.10 -40.29 2.46
CA GLY A 269 42.47 -39.81 2.25
C GLY A 269 42.97 -38.67 3.17
N CYS A 270 44.01 -39.00 3.94
CA CYS A 270 45.10 -38.14 4.43
C CYS A 270 44.88 -37.21 5.65
N GLN A 271 45.97 -37.12 6.44
CA GLN A 271 46.12 -36.49 7.75
C GLN A 271 46.89 -35.16 7.63
N ALA A 272 46.71 -34.24 8.60
CA ALA A 272 47.81 -33.63 9.37
C ALA A 272 47.31 -32.62 10.43
N HIS A 273 47.99 -32.60 11.60
CA HIS A 273 48.35 -31.45 12.48
C HIS A 273 47.70 -30.07 12.21
N ARG A 274 47.35 -29.20 13.18
CA ARG A 274 47.73 -28.97 14.61
C ARG A 274 46.78 -27.87 15.18
N ASP A 275 46.79 -27.41 16.44
CA ASP A 275 47.55 -27.69 17.68
C ASP A 275 46.64 -27.45 18.92
N ALA A 276 47.18 -27.48 20.15
CA ALA A 276 46.42 -27.28 21.40
C ALA A 276 46.31 -25.81 21.91
N GLY A 277 45.22 -25.50 22.62
CA GLY A 277 45.03 -24.27 23.40
C GLY A 277 43.95 -24.47 24.48
N SER A 278 44.28 -24.19 25.74
CA SER A 278 43.51 -24.64 26.93
C SER A 278 43.10 -23.47 27.85
N PHE A 279 42.21 -23.76 28.82
CA PHE A 279 41.82 -22.97 30.01
C PHE A 279 40.70 -21.90 29.83
N PRO A 280 40.00 -21.46 30.92
CA PRO A 280 39.04 -22.31 31.62
C PRO A 280 37.73 -21.59 32.08
N LEU A 281 36.90 -22.35 32.80
CA LEU A 281 35.59 -22.07 33.36
C LEU A 281 35.46 -20.84 34.31
N THR A 282 34.38 -20.07 34.11
CA THR A 282 33.50 -19.42 35.12
C THR A 282 32.09 -19.34 34.50
N GLY A 283 30.96 -19.12 35.19
CA GLY A 283 30.61 -19.03 36.63
C GLY A 283 29.08 -18.89 36.75
N PRO A 284 28.41 -19.28 37.87
CA PRO A 284 26.95 -19.41 37.89
C PRO A 284 26.18 -18.10 38.18
N CYS A 285 24.96 -18.02 37.65
CA CYS A 285 24.03 -16.92 37.92
C CYS A 285 23.37 -17.06 39.30
N LEU A 286 23.13 -15.92 39.98
CA LEU A 286 22.40 -15.84 41.25
C LEU A 286 21.02 -15.19 41.07
N HIS A 287 20.08 -15.60 41.91
CA HIS A 287 18.71 -15.11 41.95
C HIS A 287 18.58 -13.71 42.57
N GLY A 288 17.61 -12.95 42.03
CA GLY A 288 16.52 -12.39 42.84
C GLY A 288 16.71 -11.01 43.48
N LEU A 289 15.70 -10.16 43.29
CA LEU A 289 15.14 -9.30 44.34
C LEU A 289 13.73 -8.83 43.92
N GLN A 290 12.88 -8.61 44.93
CA GLN A 290 11.45 -8.28 44.79
C GLN A 290 11.20 -6.79 45.09
N ASP A 291 9.99 -6.36 44.71
CA ASP A 291 9.19 -5.27 45.27
C ASP A 291 9.78 -3.86 45.44
N LEU A 292 9.07 -2.88 44.87
CA LEU A 292 8.80 -1.62 45.56
C LEU A 292 7.42 -1.06 45.15
N GLN A 293 6.72 -0.51 46.13
CA GLN A 293 5.30 -0.13 46.04
C GLN A 293 5.13 1.30 45.48
N ALA A 294 4.11 1.52 44.65
CA ALA A 294 3.72 2.86 44.20
C ALA A 294 2.60 3.44 45.09
N ALA A 295 2.88 4.57 45.74
CA ALA A 295 1.92 5.27 46.59
C ALA A 295 0.93 6.13 45.77
N ARG A 296 -0.34 6.13 46.19
CA ARG A 296 -1.37 7.09 45.74
C ARG A 296 -1.36 8.34 46.61
N LEU A 297 -1.46 9.53 46.02
CA LEU A 297 -1.98 10.77 46.64
C LEU A 297 -2.64 11.67 45.56
N PRO A 298 -3.45 12.69 45.92
CA PRO A 298 -4.79 12.83 45.36
C PRO A 298 -5.05 14.06 44.46
N LEU A 299 -6.23 14.06 43.82
CA LEU A 299 -6.80 15.26 43.17
C LEU A 299 -7.13 16.35 44.20
N GLN A 300 -6.98 17.61 43.76
CA GLN A 300 -7.68 18.79 44.29
C GLN A 300 -8.53 19.43 43.18
N SER A 301 -9.34 20.42 43.56
CA SER A 301 -10.63 20.73 42.96
C SER A 301 -10.86 22.23 42.68
N GLU A 302 -12.02 22.55 42.07
CA GLU A 302 -12.68 23.88 42.06
C GLU A 302 -12.13 24.96 41.06
N PRO A 303 -12.84 26.07 40.76
CA PRO A 303 -14.22 26.10 40.21
C PRO A 303 -14.52 27.23 39.18
N ALA A 304 -15.75 27.21 38.63
CA ALA A 304 -16.64 28.35 38.28
C ALA A 304 -16.31 29.42 37.20
N SER A 305 -17.20 29.56 36.22
CA SER A 305 -17.84 30.78 35.68
C SER A 305 -18.63 30.41 34.39
N THR A 306 -19.85 30.82 34.04
CA THR A 306 -20.81 31.89 34.41
C THR A 306 -20.89 33.05 33.39
N THR A 307 -21.87 32.92 32.47
CA THR A 307 -22.71 33.94 31.81
C THR A 307 -22.25 34.79 30.61
N SER A 308 -23.26 35.07 29.75
CA SER A 308 -23.37 36.10 28.70
C SER A 308 -22.65 35.84 27.36
N GLY A 309 -23.16 36.30 26.21
CA GLY A 309 -24.39 37.09 25.98
C GLY A 309 -24.85 37.10 24.51
N THR A 310 -26.08 37.56 24.29
CA THR A 310 -26.80 37.64 23.01
C THR A 310 -26.21 38.63 22.00
N ALA A 311 -26.30 38.31 20.71
CA ALA A 311 -26.10 39.22 19.58
C ALA A 311 -27.35 39.26 18.68
N PRO A 312 -27.62 40.40 18.00
CA PRO A 312 -28.46 40.43 16.81
C PRO A 312 -27.69 40.99 15.58
N GLU A 313 -27.70 40.27 14.46
CA GLU A 313 -27.29 40.82 13.16
C GLU A 313 -28.47 41.47 12.43
N ALA A 314 -28.17 42.51 11.64
CA ALA A 314 -29.11 43.17 10.75
C ALA A 314 -28.56 43.26 9.32
N PHE A 315 -29.07 42.39 8.47
CA PHE A 315 -29.40 42.53 7.04
C PHE A 315 -28.86 43.71 6.18
N LEU A 316 -28.50 43.32 4.93
CA LEU A 316 -28.77 43.96 3.61
C LEU A 316 -27.69 44.89 2.95
N PRO A 317 -27.71 45.05 1.59
CA PRO A 317 -26.52 44.74 0.76
C PRO A 317 -26.12 45.88 -0.24
N PHE A 318 -25.86 45.53 -1.52
CA PHE A 318 -25.41 46.29 -2.71
C PHE A 318 -23.87 46.27 -2.97
N ALA A 319 -23.35 46.37 -4.20
CA ALA A 319 -23.82 45.97 -5.55
C ALA A 319 -22.70 46.19 -6.60
N LEU A 320 -22.79 45.50 -7.74
CA LEU A 320 -22.28 45.85 -9.08
C LEU A 320 -20.93 46.61 -9.25
N GLY A 321 -19.96 45.89 -9.85
CA GLY A 321 -19.51 46.20 -11.22
C GLY A 321 -18.21 46.99 -11.41
N VAL A 322 -17.45 46.62 -12.47
CA VAL A 322 -17.09 47.49 -13.61
C VAL A 322 -16.24 46.68 -14.63
N LEU A 323 -16.55 46.83 -15.93
CA LEU A 323 -15.72 46.32 -17.02
C LEU A 323 -14.38 47.07 -17.12
N LEU A 324 -13.32 46.42 -17.61
CA LEU A 324 -12.37 47.09 -18.49
C LEU A 324 -11.78 46.16 -19.57
N LYS A 325 -11.32 46.78 -20.66
CA LYS A 325 -11.23 46.20 -22.01
C LYS A 325 -9.98 46.74 -22.71
N ARG A 326 -9.05 45.88 -23.18
CA ARG A 326 -7.99 46.17 -24.18
C ARG A 326 -7.37 44.83 -24.63
N ARG A 327 -7.49 44.41 -25.91
CA ARG A 327 -6.78 44.85 -27.14
C ARG A 327 -5.28 44.49 -27.20
N SER A 328 -5.03 43.29 -27.74
CA SER A 328 -4.13 42.94 -28.86
C SER A 328 -2.98 43.89 -29.25
N LEU A 329 -1.79 43.29 -29.46
CA LEU A 329 -0.91 43.58 -30.60
C LEU A 329 -0.02 42.37 -30.94
N ILE A 330 0.40 42.29 -32.20
CA ILE A 330 1.21 41.21 -32.82
C ILE A 330 2.62 41.74 -33.08
N LEU A 331 3.66 40.89 -33.00
CA LEU A 331 4.87 41.02 -33.83
C LEU A 331 5.68 39.70 -33.91
N GLN A 332 6.25 39.42 -35.07
CA GLN A 332 7.14 38.29 -35.37
C GLN A 332 8.62 38.72 -35.35
N GLY A 333 9.55 37.77 -35.20
CA GLY A 333 10.97 37.98 -35.50
C GLY A 333 11.84 36.78 -35.11
N ALA A 334 12.63 36.26 -36.03
CA ALA A 334 13.50 35.08 -35.84
C ALA A 334 14.93 35.35 -36.32
N VAL A 335 15.94 34.79 -35.65
CA VAL A 335 17.33 34.64 -36.15
C VAL A 335 17.95 33.37 -35.57
N SER A 336 18.67 32.59 -36.39
CA SER A 336 19.51 31.45 -35.97
C SER A 336 21.00 31.79 -36.06
N ALA A 337 21.81 31.21 -35.16
CA ALA A 337 23.26 31.16 -35.28
C ALA A 337 23.81 29.83 -34.69
N SER A 338 24.90 29.32 -35.26
CA SER A 338 25.49 28.01 -34.96
C SER A 338 26.92 28.12 -34.40
N LEU A 339 27.34 27.13 -33.60
CA LEU A 339 28.68 27.04 -32.98
C LEU A 339 29.32 25.64 -33.19
N PRO A 340 30.67 25.52 -33.07
CA PRO A 340 31.42 24.36 -33.58
C PRO A 340 31.51 23.16 -32.61
N ARG A 341 31.96 22.03 -33.17
CA ARG A 341 31.96 20.68 -32.58
C ARG A 341 33.32 20.33 -31.98
N ALA A 342 33.36 19.94 -30.70
CA ALA A 342 34.55 19.44 -30.02
C ALA A 342 34.74 17.91 -30.22
N ALA A 343 35.98 17.43 -30.09
CA ALA A 343 36.35 16.03 -30.27
C ALA A 343 36.03 15.16 -29.04
N GLU A 344 35.71 13.88 -29.29
CA GLU A 344 35.28 12.92 -28.26
C GLU A 344 36.47 12.16 -27.64
N ALA A 345 36.39 11.87 -26.34
CA ALA A 345 37.34 11.03 -25.61
C ALA A 345 36.82 9.59 -25.49
N PRO A 346 37.69 8.56 -25.42
CA PRO A 346 37.26 7.16 -25.36
C PRO A 346 36.55 6.79 -24.05
N PRO A 347 35.62 5.82 -24.07
CA PRO A 347 34.86 5.42 -22.89
C PRO A 347 35.70 4.68 -21.83
N PRO A 348 35.30 4.73 -20.55
CA PRO A 348 36.02 4.09 -19.45
C PRO A 348 35.92 2.55 -19.49
N ALA A 349 36.97 1.89 -18.98
CA ALA A 349 37.15 0.44 -19.04
C ALA A 349 36.03 -0.39 -18.36
N CYS A 350 35.27 0.19 -17.43
CA CYS A 350 34.12 -0.45 -16.78
C CYS A 350 33.01 -0.86 -17.78
N PHE A 351 32.89 -0.17 -18.92
CA PHE A 351 31.89 -0.48 -19.95
C PHE A 351 32.18 -1.80 -20.69
N ALA A 352 33.47 -2.15 -20.85
CA ALA A 352 33.87 -3.42 -21.46
C ALA A 352 33.54 -4.63 -20.56
N GLU A 353 33.73 -4.48 -19.24
CA GLU A 353 33.40 -5.52 -18.26
C GLU A 353 31.88 -5.75 -18.14
N PHE A 354 31.08 -4.69 -18.29
CA PHE A 354 29.61 -4.78 -18.34
C PHE A 354 29.13 -5.63 -19.54
N ASN A 355 29.66 -5.38 -20.74
CA ASN A 355 29.35 -6.18 -21.93
C ASN A 355 29.84 -7.63 -21.82
N ARG A 356 30.94 -7.87 -21.10
CA ARG A 356 31.46 -9.23 -20.81
C ARG A 356 30.52 -10.03 -19.88
N ILE A 357 29.85 -9.36 -18.93
CA ILE A 357 28.90 -9.99 -17.99
C ILE A 357 27.57 -10.37 -18.67
N LEU A 358 27.16 -9.63 -19.71
CA LEU A 358 25.89 -9.84 -20.42
C LEU A 358 25.93 -10.91 -21.54
N GLY A 359 27.03 -11.66 -21.68
CA GLY A 359 27.03 -12.89 -22.48
C GLY A 359 27.24 -12.71 -23.99
N GLY A 360 27.81 -11.59 -24.43
CA GLY A 360 28.60 -11.57 -25.67
C GLY A 360 27.90 -11.91 -27.00
N GLU A 361 26.67 -11.44 -27.22
CA GLU A 361 26.17 -11.25 -28.60
C GLU A 361 26.20 -9.75 -28.93
N ALA A 362 26.79 -9.41 -30.08
CA ALA A 362 27.04 -8.04 -30.48
C ALA A 362 25.75 -7.38 -31.01
N TRP A 363 25.10 -6.59 -30.17
CA TRP A 363 24.07 -5.65 -30.62
C TRP A 363 24.76 -4.53 -31.40
N ALA A 364 24.47 -4.41 -32.69
CA ALA A 364 25.06 -3.38 -33.55
C ALA A 364 24.72 -1.97 -33.04
N GLU A 365 25.72 -1.08 -33.02
CA GLU A 365 25.65 0.27 -32.43
C GLU A 365 24.63 1.22 -33.08
N GLY A 366 23.92 0.78 -34.13
CA GLY A 366 23.18 1.63 -35.07
C GLY A 366 21.80 2.13 -34.63
N GLU A 367 21.04 1.41 -33.79
CA GLU A 367 19.60 1.73 -33.59
C GLU A 367 19.24 2.46 -32.28
N LEU A 368 20.02 2.35 -31.20
CA LEU A 368 19.74 3.12 -29.97
C LEU A 368 20.26 4.57 -30.02
N LEU A 369 21.37 4.81 -30.72
CA LEU A 369 22.00 6.14 -30.80
C LEU A 369 21.33 7.10 -31.79
N ALA A 370 20.41 6.61 -32.64
CA ALA A 370 19.71 7.41 -33.65
C ALA A 370 18.53 8.25 -33.10
N LYS A 371 18.18 8.14 -31.81
CA LYS A 371 16.98 8.80 -31.22
C LYS A 371 17.23 9.64 -29.95
N ALA A 372 18.47 9.79 -29.49
CA ALA A 372 18.79 10.61 -28.32
C ALA A 372 19.37 11.98 -28.72
N PRO A 373 18.70 13.12 -28.42
CA PRO A 373 19.28 14.44 -28.64
C PRO A 373 20.40 14.72 -27.63
N ARG A 374 21.55 15.20 -28.13
CA ARG A 374 22.71 15.54 -27.29
C ARG A 374 22.48 16.89 -26.57
N LEU A 375 22.08 16.84 -25.31
CA LEU A 375 22.04 17.98 -24.38
C LEU A 375 22.61 17.56 -23.01
N PRO A 376 23.11 18.50 -22.19
CA PRO A 376 23.57 18.20 -20.84
C PRO A 376 22.38 17.84 -19.96
N LEU A 377 22.22 16.57 -19.64
CA LEU A 377 21.11 16.05 -18.84
C LEU A 377 21.14 16.63 -17.42
N LEU A 378 20.00 17.13 -16.95
CA LEU A 378 19.84 17.64 -15.59
C LEU A 378 19.75 16.47 -14.60
N SER A 379 20.02 16.72 -13.31
CA SER A 379 20.07 15.67 -12.27
C SER A 379 18.77 14.87 -12.12
N SER A 380 17.63 15.44 -12.53
CA SER A 380 16.33 14.77 -12.63
C SER A 380 16.31 13.66 -13.70
N GLU A 381 16.96 13.85 -14.84
CA GLU A 381 16.96 12.90 -15.96
C GLU A 381 17.91 11.73 -15.68
N LEU A 382 19.06 11.97 -15.03
CA LEU A 382 19.91 10.91 -14.49
C LEU A 382 19.17 10.04 -13.45
N SER A 383 18.34 10.67 -12.61
CA SER A 383 17.47 9.95 -11.66
C SER A 383 16.42 9.11 -12.39
N GLN A 384 15.86 9.61 -13.49
CA GLN A 384 14.87 8.90 -14.30
C GLN A 384 15.49 7.71 -15.05
N LEU A 385 16.69 7.88 -15.61
CA LEU A 385 17.48 6.82 -16.23
C LEU A 385 17.86 5.74 -15.20
N PHE A 386 18.22 6.13 -13.97
CA PHE A 386 18.45 5.20 -12.86
C PHE A 386 17.20 4.36 -12.56
N PHE A 387 16.01 4.96 -12.48
CA PHE A 387 14.77 4.19 -12.28
C PHE A 387 14.46 3.23 -13.44
N GLN A 388 14.74 3.62 -14.69
CA GLN A 388 14.57 2.74 -15.85
C GLN A 388 15.57 1.57 -15.85
N VAL A 389 16.87 1.83 -15.62
CA VAL A 389 17.90 0.79 -15.53
C VAL A 389 17.64 -0.14 -14.35
N LYS A 390 17.25 0.40 -13.19
CA LYS A 390 16.85 -0.40 -12.03
C LYS A 390 15.63 -1.27 -12.32
N ALA A 391 14.59 -0.72 -12.94
CA ALA A 391 13.39 -1.48 -13.32
C ALA A 391 13.70 -2.58 -14.34
N TYR A 392 14.59 -2.31 -15.30
CA TYR A 392 15.07 -3.30 -16.27
C TYR A 392 15.85 -4.44 -15.60
N LEU A 393 16.79 -4.11 -14.69
CA LEU A 393 17.55 -5.10 -13.93
C LEU A 393 16.67 -5.91 -12.95
N ASP A 394 15.72 -5.27 -12.27
CA ASP A 394 14.73 -5.93 -11.41
C ASP A 394 13.74 -6.79 -12.24
N GLY A 395 13.55 -6.47 -13.53
CA GLY A 395 12.81 -7.28 -14.50
C GLY A 395 13.59 -8.50 -14.97
N ALA A 396 14.84 -8.32 -15.41
CA ALA A 396 15.75 -9.40 -15.81
C ALA A 396 16.07 -10.37 -14.65
N ALA A 397 16.10 -9.87 -13.41
CA ALA A 397 16.24 -10.72 -12.22
C ALA A 397 14.99 -11.59 -11.93
N LYS A 398 13.81 -11.25 -12.48
CA LYS A 398 12.58 -12.04 -12.33
C LYS A 398 12.44 -13.16 -13.37
N SER A 399 13.05 -13.02 -14.56
CA SER A 399 13.07 -14.08 -15.58
C SER A 399 14.09 -15.19 -15.28
N LEU A 400 15.01 -14.99 -14.33
CA LEU A 400 15.90 -16.02 -13.81
C LEU A 400 15.22 -16.82 -12.69
N GLY A 401 15.07 -18.12 -12.92
CA GLY A 401 14.44 -19.08 -12.00
C GLY A 401 15.17 -19.23 -10.66
N ASP A 402 14.52 -19.90 -9.70
CA ASP A 402 14.95 -19.85 -8.30
C ASP A 402 16.14 -20.76 -7.98
N GLY A 403 17.15 -20.17 -7.33
CA GLY A 403 18.35 -20.87 -6.89
C GLY A 403 19.45 -19.91 -6.44
N LYS A 404 20.48 -20.44 -5.74
CA LYS A 404 21.59 -19.65 -5.18
C LYS A 404 22.35 -18.79 -6.20
N ALA A 405 22.32 -19.16 -7.49
CA ALA A 405 22.90 -18.38 -8.59
C ALA A 405 22.27 -16.97 -8.72
N LYS A 406 20.95 -16.87 -8.54
CA LYS A 406 20.19 -15.60 -8.57
C LYS A 406 20.70 -14.62 -7.51
N GLN A 407 20.96 -15.11 -6.31
CA GLN A 407 21.47 -14.31 -5.19
C GLN A 407 22.91 -13.83 -5.45
N ALA A 408 23.77 -14.70 -5.99
CA ALA A 408 25.14 -14.34 -6.37
C ALA A 408 25.18 -13.30 -7.51
N GLN A 409 24.30 -13.43 -8.52
CA GLN A 409 24.23 -12.49 -9.65
C GLN A 409 23.62 -11.15 -9.26
N GLN A 410 22.59 -11.15 -8.39
CA GLN A 410 22.04 -9.94 -7.80
C GLN A 410 23.06 -9.22 -6.90
N GLN A 411 23.91 -9.96 -6.18
CA GLN A 411 24.99 -9.38 -5.38
C GLN A 411 26.11 -8.78 -6.25
N LYS A 412 26.48 -9.42 -7.37
CA LYS A 412 27.38 -8.83 -8.38
C LYS A 412 26.84 -7.53 -8.96
N LEU A 413 25.56 -7.51 -9.38
CA LEU A 413 24.91 -6.30 -9.90
C LEU A 413 24.90 -5.16 -8.87
N ARG A 414 24.59 -5.45 -7.60
CA ARG A 414 24.67 -4.46 -6.50
C ARG A 414 26.08 -3.90 -6.33
N SER A 415 27.12 -4.73 -6.39
CA SER A 415 28.52 -4.29 -6.32
C SER A 415 28.91 -3.39 -7.51
N CYS A 416 28.47 -3.71 -8.73
CA CYS A 416 28.73 -2.87 -9.91
C CYS A 416 28.07 -1.48 -9.78
N VAL A 417 26.82 -1.40 -9.32
CA VAL A 417 26.12 -0.12 -9.09
C VAL A 417 26.81 0.70 -7.99
N ALA A 418 27.27 0.05 -6.91
CA ALA A 418 28.00 0.71 -5.84
C ALA A 418 29.36 1.27 -6.28
N LEU A 419 30.10 0.53 -7.12
CA LEU A 419 31.38 0.99 -7.69
C LEU A 419 31.17 2.19 -8.63
N TRP A 420 30.16 2.14 -9.50
CA TRP A 420 29.83 3.26 -10.39
C TRP A 420 29.48 4.53 -9.61
N TRP A 421 28.69 4.41 -8.53
CA TRP A 421 28.37 5.54 -7.66
C TRP A 421 29.61 6.11 -6.94
N ALA A 422 30.53 5.25 -6.51
CA ALA A 422 31.78 5.67 -5.89
C ALA A 422 32.75 6.35 -6.87
N GLU A 423 32.64 6.08 -8.18
CA GLU A 423 33.44 6.69 -9.23
C GLU A 423 32.85 8.03 -9.69
N GLU A 424 31.52 8.12 -9.84
CA GLU A 424 30.85 9.38 -10.20
C GLU A 424 30.86 10.38 -9.03
N GLY A 425 30.81 9.90 -7.78
CA GLY A 425 31.03 10.71 -6.58
C GLY A 425 32.44 11.33 -6.53
N LYS A 426 33.47 10.67 -7.07
CA LYS A 426 34.81 11.25 -7.22
C LYS A 426 34.85 12.31 -8.30
N ARG A 427 34.25 12.05 -9.48
CA ARG A 427 34.15 13.05 -10.56
C ARG A 427 33.45 14.34 -10.12
N SER A 428 32.34 14.22 -9.39
CA SER A 428 31.63 15.39 -8.85
C SER A 428 32.50 16.21 -7.89
N ASN A 429 33.35 15.55 -7.09
CA ASN A 429 34.26 16.21 -6.16
C ASN A 429 35.46 16.87 -6.88
N ASP A 430 36.02 16.20 -7.88
CA ASP A 430 37.11 16.73 -8.73
C ASP A 430 36.65 17.95 -9.56
N ASP A 431 35.41 17.94 -10.08
CA ASP A 431 34.83 19.09 -10.80
C ASP A 431 34.49 20.25 -9.87
N MET A 432 34.19 19.97 -8.59
CA MET A 432 33.99 21.00 -7.58
C MET A 432 35.33 21.63 -7.15
N GLN A 433 36.40 20.84 -7.04
CA GLN A 433 37.76 21.34 -6.78
C GLN A 433 38.40 22.10 -7.95
N LYS A 434 37.91 21.93 -9.19
CA LYS A 434 38.36 22.69 -10.37
C LYS A 434 37.57 23.99 -10.63
N ARG A 435 36.58 24.30 -9.79
CA ARG A 435 35.74 25.51 -9.90
C ARG A 435 35.85 26.47 -8.71
N GLY A 436 36.72 26.16 -7.75
CA GLY A 436 37.21 27.08 -6.71
C GLY A 436 38.64 27.51 -7.00
#